data_AF-A0A2N3FFJ9-F1
#
_entry.id   AF-A0A2N3FFJ9-F1
#
_cell.length_a   1.000
_cell.length_b   1.000
_cell.length_c   1.000
_cell.angle_alpha   90.00
_cell.angle_beta   90.00
_cell.angle_gamma   90.00
#
_symmetry.space_group_name_H-M   'P 1'
#
loop_
_entity.id
_entity.type
_entity.pdbx_description
1 polymer ?
#
loop_
_entity_poly.entity_id
_entity_poly.type
_entity_poly.pdbx_seq_one_letter_code
_entity_poly.pdbx_strand_id
1 'polypeptide(L)'
;MGIRRTEWLDWFYYLAPLWLAVEVFVWPNFRAGAVVGGGLAATVVFYAVEGGIGAALWYRLPYAGLAALGENVVYLVLLLKFILLSPWDMALALADDAPGVAGMGASYAAALPGALVAMVQVGFRLKRQLPR
;
A
#
# COMPACT_ATOMS: atom_id res chain seq x y z
N MET A 1 0.46 9.84 -29.23
CA MET A 1 0.81 9.83 -27.80
C MET A 1 -0.47 10.14 -27.02
N GLY A 2 -1.28 9.13 -26.74
CA GLY A 2 -2.56 9.34 -26.07
C GLY A 2 -2.34 9.67 -24.60
N ILE A 3 -2.98 10.73 -24.11
CA ILE A 3 -3.10 11.04 -22.67
C ILE A 3 -3.61 9.76 -22.01
N ARG A 4 -2.78 9.12 -21.17
CA ARG A 4 -3.17 7.87 -20.50
C ARG A 4 -4.34 8.21 -19.57
N ARG A 5 -5.48 7.52 -19.68
CA ARG A 5 -6.73 7.75 -18.90
C ARG A 5 -6.55 7.68 -17.37
N THR A 6 -5.34 7.43 -16.89
CA THR A 6 -4.96 7.21 -15.50
C THR A 6 -4.19 8.37 -14.86
N GLU A 7 -3.91 9.48 -15.55
CA GLU A 7 -3.14 10.60 -14.96
C GLU A 7 -3.77 11.12 -13.64
N TRP A 8 -5.10 11.19 -13.59
CA TRP A 8 -5.87 11.50 -12.37
C TRP A 8 -5.86 10.41 -11.29
N LEU A 9 -5.20 9.29 -11.51
CA LEU A 9 -5.02 8.21 -10.53
C LEU A 9 -3.55 8.05 -10.12
N ASP A 10 -2.64 8.72 -10.84
CA ASP A 10 -1.21 8.73 -10.56
C ASP A 10 -0.84 9.65 -9.38
N TRP A 11 -1.77 10.52 -8.94
CA TRP A 11 -1.62 11.36 -7.75
C TRP A 11 -1.19 10.58 -6.51
N PHE A 12 -1.59 9.32 -6.43
CA PHE A 12 -1.26 8.44 -5.32
C PHE A 12 0.26 8.26 -5.18
N TYR A 13 0.98 8.14 -6.30
CA TYR A 13 2.46 8.08 -6.31
C TYR A 13 3.09 9.45 -6.12
N TYR A 14 2.50 10.51 -6.67
CA TYR A 14 3.01 11.87 -6.48
C TYR A 14 2.92 12.32 -5.02
N LEU A 15 1.93 11.82 -4.28
CA LEU A 15 1.75 12.10 -2.86
C LEU A 15 2.51 11.13 -1.94
N ALA A 16 3.34 10.21 -2.45
CA ALA A 16 4.13 9.30 -1.61
C ALA A 16 4.92 10.00 -0.48
N PRO A 17 5.56 11.17 -0.69
CA PRO A 17 6.22 11.88 0.41
C PRO A 17 5.25 12.40 1.47
N LEU A 18 4.05 12.82 1.06
CA LEU A 18 3.00 13.25 1.99
C LEU A 18 2.46 12.07 2.79
N TRP A 19 2.26 10.92 2.14
CA TRP A 19 1.84 9.70 2.80
C TRP A 19 2.87 9.21 3.83
N LEU A 20 4.16 9.29 3.49
CA LEU A 20 5.24 9.01 4.45
C LEU A 20 5.17 9.94 5.67
N ALA A 21 4.96 11.24 5.46
CA ALA A 21 4.85 12.19 6.56
C ALA A 21 3.63 11.89 7.45
N VAL A 22 2.49 11.57 6.84
CA VAL A 22 1.30 11.14 7.59
C VAL A 22 1.60 9.90 8.40
N GLU A 23 2.23 8.88 7.81
CA GLU A 23 2.51 7.62 8.51
C GLU A 23 3.54 7.78 9.63
N VAL A 24 4.55 8.62 9.46
CA VAL A 24 5.60 8.83 10.47
C VAL A 24 5.13 9.71 11.63
N PHE A 25 4.36 10.77 11.35
CA PHE A 25 4.07 11.80 12.35
C PHE A 25 2.64 11.81 12.88
N VAL A 26 1.67 11.31 12.11
CA VAL A 26 0.24 11.46 12.44
C VAL A 26 -0.40 10.10 12.74
N TRP A 27 -0.12 9.11 11.90
CA TRP A 27 -0.78 7.81 11.96
C TRP A 27 0.21 6.68 11.68
N PRO A 28 0.98 6.26 12.71
CA PRO A 28 1.89 5.12 12.60
C PRO A 28 1.18 3.88 12.09
N ASN A 29 1.87 3.14 11.22
CA ASN A 29 1.42 1.87 10.66
C ASN A 29 0.23 1.97 9.68
N PHE A 30 -0.15 3.17 9.22
CA PHE A 30 -1.38 3.38 8.44
C PHE A 30 -1.43 2.60 7.11
N ARG A 31 -0.47 2.77 6.20
CA ARG A 31 -0.52 2.18 4.84
C ARG A 31 0.64 1.23 4.58
N ALA A 32 1.86 1.67 4.85
CA ALA A 32 3.02 0.80 4.74
C ALA A 32 2.92 -0.33 5.78
N GLY A 33 2.33 -0.05 6.94
CA GLY A 33 2.05 -1.06 7.98
C GLY A 33 1.36 -2.34 7.49
N ALA A 34 0.41 -2.22 6.56
CA ALA A 34 -0.29 -3.37 5.97
C ALA A 34 0.61 -4.26 5.10
N VAL A 35 1.79 -3.77 4.70
CA VAL A 35 2.65 -4.41 3.70
C VAL A 35 4.04 -4.73 4.22
N VAL A 36 4.59 -3.87 5.08
CA VAL A 36 5.95 -4.01 5.60
C VAL A 36 6.00 -4.13 7.13
N GLY A 37 4.85 -4.16 7.82
CA GLY A 37 4.79 -4.47 9.26
C GLY A 37 5.25 -3.34 10.20
N GLY A 38 5.26 -2.09 9.74
CA GLY A 38 5.37 -0.91 10.62
C GLY A 38 6.77 -0.49 11.05
N GLY A 39 7.83 -1.20 10.63
CA GLY A 39 9.20 -0.79 10.89
C GLY A 39 9.59 0.45 10.09
N LEU A 40 10.15 1.47 10.75
CA LEU A 40 10.50 2.76 10.13
C LEU A 40 11.34 2.61 8.84
N ALA A 41 12.37 1.75 8.88
CA ALA A 41 13.22 1.51 7.72
C ALA A 41 12.42 0.94 6.54
N ALA A 42 11.53 0.00 6.81
CA ALA A 42 10.71 -0.63 5.79
C ALA A 42 9.63 0.34 5.26
N THR A 43 9.05 1.17 6.13
CA THR A 43 8.12 2.24 5.75
C THR A 43 8.79 3.27 4.83
N VAL A 44 10.02 3.69 5.14
CA VAL A 44 10.78 4.61 4.28
C VAL A 44 11.07 3.97 2.92
N VAL A 45 11.49 2.70 2.89
CA VAL A 45 11.74 1.98 1.63
C VAL A 45 10.45 1.86 0.81
N PHE A 46 9.33 1.52 1.44
CA PHE A 46 8.03 1.43 0.80
C PHE A 46 7.67 2.75 0.07
N TYR A 47 7.75 3.87 0.78
CA TYR A 47 7.42 5.17 0.20
C TYR A 47 8.48 5.70 -0.77
N ALA A 48 9.74 5.28 -0.64
CA ALA A 48 10.78 5.58 -1.63
C ALA A 48 10.48 4.90 -2.97
N VAL A 49 9.97 3.66 -2.95
CA VAL A 49 9.53 2.95 -4.16
C VAL A 49 8.33 3.67 -4.79
N GLU A 50 7.30 4.01 -4.01
CA GLU A 50 6.15 4.76 -4.53
C GLU A 50 6.55 6.12 -5.11
N GLY A 51 7.40 6.86 -4.39
CA GLY A 51 7.92 8.16 -4.84
C GLY A 51 8.79 8.05 -6.08
N GLY A 52 9.60 6.98 -6.20
CA GLY A 52 10.39 6.70 -7.40
C GLY A 52 9.52 6.40 -8.62
N ILE A 53 8.45 5.64 -8.45
CA ILE A 53 7.45 5.43 -9.50
C ILE A 53 6.76 6.74 -9.86
N GLY A 54 6.41 7.57 -8.87
CA GLY A 54 5.86 8.91 -9.07
C GLY A 54 6.79 9.79 -9.91
N ALA A 55 8.08 9.84 -9.56
CA ALA A 55 9.08 10.57 -10.34
C ALA A 55 9.19 10.03 -11.78
N ALA A 56 9.21 8.71 -11.96
CA ALA A 56 9.25 8.09 -13.29
C ALA A 56 8.02 8.43 -14.15
N LEU A 57 6.83 8.50 -13.53
CA LEU A 57 5.58 8.92 -14.17
C LEU A 57 5.63 10.41 -14.55
N TRP A 58 6.13 11.25 -13.66
CA TRP A 58 6.29 12.70 -13.88
C TRP A 58 7.20 13.00 -15.08
N TYR A 59 8.35 12.33 -15.16
CA TYR A 59 9.28 12.44 -16.28
C TYR A 59 8.89 11.61 -17.51
N ARG A 60 7.72 10.95 -17.49
CA ARG A 60 7.17 10.17 -18.60
C ARG A 60 8.12 9.09 -19.12
N LEU A 61 8.85 8.43 -18.22
CA LEU A 61 9.77 7.35 -18.59
C LEU A 61 9.00 6.18 -19.23
N PRO A 62 9.61 5.47 -20.20
CA PRO A 62 8.90 4.46 -21.01
C PRO A 62 8.36 3.29 -20.17
N TYR A 63 9.06 2.93 -19.08
CA TYR A 63 8.69 1.83 -18.20
C TYR A 63 7.74 2.24 -17.05
N ALA A 64 7.51 3.54 -16.82
CA ALA A 64 6.81 4.01 -15.62
C ALA A 64 5.38 3.45 -15.47
N GLY A 65 4.69 3.26 -16.60
CA GLY A 65 3.34 2.67 -16.60
C GLY A 65 3.34 1.19 -16.20
N LEU A 66 4.32 0.42 -16.68
CA LEU A 66 4.48 -0.99 -16.34
C LEU A 66 4.93 -1.16 -14.89
N ALA A 67 5.85 -0.33 -14.42
CA ALA A 67 6.30 -0.33 -13.03
C ALA A 67 5.13 -0.05 -12.08
N ALA A 68 4.31 0.95 -12.38
CA ALA A 68 3.15 1.28 -11.55
C ALA A 68 2.03 0.22 -11.62
N LEU A 69 1.86 -0.46 -12.75
CA LEU A 69 0.95 -1.61 -12.84
C LEU A 69 1.45 -2.80 -12.01
N GLY A 70 2.74 -3.12 -12.11
CA GLY A 70 3.37 -4.20 -11.37
C GLY A 70 3.30 -3.97 -9.86
N GLU A 71 3.64 -2.77 -9.41
CA GLU A 71 3.51 -2.36 -8.01
C GLU A 71 2.06 -2.49 -7.54
N ASN A 72 1.08 -1.95 -8.27
CA ASN A 72 -0.34 -2.09 -7.93
C ASN A 72 -0.79 -3.55 -7.75
N VAL A 73 -0.37 -4.47 -8.63
CA VAL A 73 -0.73 -5.89 -8.54
C VAL A 73 -0.13 -6.52 -7.30
N VAL A 74 1.16 -6.28 -7.05
CA VAL A 74 1.85 -6.78 -5.84
C VAL A 74 1.19 -6.20 -4.59
N TYR A 75 0.90 -4.90 -4.59
CA TYR A 75 0.30 -4.21 -3.48
C TYR A 75 -1.10 -4.76 -3.18
N LEU A 76 -1.93 -5.00 -4.19
CA LEU A 76 -3.25 -5.62 -4.02
C LEU A 76 -3.16 -7.01 -3.38
N VAL A 77 -2.23 -7.86 -3.84
CA VAL A 77 -2.03 -9.20 -3.26
C VAL A 77 -1.63 -9.11 -1.79
N LEU A 78 -0.73 -8.18 -1.44
CA LEU A 78 -0.29 -7.98 -0.05
C LEU A 78 -1.40 -7.42 0.84
N LEU A 79 -2.23 -6.51 0.33
CA LEU A 79 -3.40 -5.99 1.04
C LEU A 79 -4.45 -7.08 1.29
N LEU A 80 -4.73 -7.93 0.30
CA LEU A 80 -5.63 -9.08 0.48
C LEU A 80 -5.09 -10.07 1.50
N LYS A 81 -3.79 -10.38 1.42
CA LYS A 81 -3.10 -11.21 2.42
C LYS A 81 -3.28 -10.63 3.82
N PHE A 82 -3.02 -9.33 3.99
CA PHE A 82 -3.16 -8.65 5.28
C PHE A 82 -4.61 -8.70 5.80
N ILE A 83 -5.59 -8.32 4.98
CA ILE A 83 -7.00 -8.26 5.40
C ILE A 83 -7.54 -9.64 5.77
N LEU A 84 -7.19 -10.68 5.00
CA LEU A 84 -7.75 -12.02 5.17
C LEU A 84 -6.95 -12.87 6.17
N LEU A 85 -5.62 -12.80 6.13
CA LEU A 85 -4.78 -13.69 6.94
C LEU A 85 -4.43 -13.10 8.30
N SER A 86 -4.32 -11.78 8.47
CA SER A 86 -4.00 -11.24 9.79
C SER A 86 -5.05 -11.59 10.87
N PRO A 87 -6.37 -11.56 10.61
CA PRO A 87 -7.35 -12.06 11.57
C PRO A 87 -7.22 -13.55 11.87
N TRP A 88 -6.89 -14.35 10.85
CA TRP A 88 -6.66 -15.78 11.00
C TRP A 88 -5.41 -16.07 11.85
N ASP A 89 -4.29 -15.40 11.57
CA ASP A 89 -3.05 -15.50 12.32
C ASP A 89 -3.25 -15.07 13.78
N MET A 90 -4.05 -14.03 14.03
CA MET A 90 -4.42 -13.61 15.39
C MET A 90 -5.28 -14.65 16.10
N ALA A 91 -6.21 -15.29 15.41
CA ALA A 91 -7.06 -16.34 15.99
C ALA A 91 -6.24 -17.58 16.37
N LEU A 92 -5.29 -17.98 15.51
CA LEU A 92 -4.35 -19.07 15.82
C LEU A 92 -3.44 -18.72 16.99
N ALA A 93 -2.85 -17.53 16.99
CA ALA A 93 -2.01 -17.06 18.09
C ALA A 93 -2.77 -16.99 19.43
N LEU A 94 -4.06 -16.63 19.40
CA LEU A 94 -4.92 -16.66 20.58
C LEU A 94 -5.22 -18.09 21.05
N ALA A 95 -5.44 -19.02 20.13
CA ALA A 95 -5.67 -20.43 20.46
C ALA A 95 -4.43 -21.11 21.07
N ASP A 96 -3.24 -20.66 20.69
CA ASP A 96 -1.95 -21.17 21.17
C ASP A 96 -1.42 -20.42 22.41
N ASP A 97 -2.20 -19.54 23.03
CA ASP A 97 -1.79 -18.66 24.15
C ASP A 97 -0.47 -17.89 23.86
N ALA A 98 -0.23 -17.55 22.60
CA ALA A 98 0.99 -16.88 22.18
C ALA A 98 1.05 -15.45 22.76
N PRO A 99 2.22 -15.01 23.26
CA PRO A 99 2.37 -13.64 23.72
C PRO A 99 2.26 -12.65 22.54
N GLY A 100 1.65 -11.48 22.78
CA GLY A 100 1.65 -10.38 21.82
C GLY A 100 0.43 -10.26 20.88
N VAL A 101 -0.61 -11.08 21.04
CA VAL A 101 -1.86 -11.00 20.24
C VAL A 101 -2.48 -9.60 20.28
N ALA A 102 -2.48 -8.93 21.45
CA ALA A 102 -2.98 -7.57 21.58
C ALA A 102 -2.21 -6.56 20.70
N GLY A 103 -0.89 -6.73 20.58
CA GLY A 103 -0.05 -5.90 19.72
C GLY A 103 -0.30 -6.15 18.22
N MET A 104 -0.57 -7.40 17.84
CA MET A 104 -1.00 -7.74 16.48
C MET A 104 -2.35 -7.10 16.15
N GLY A 105 -3.30 -7.14 17.08
CA GLY A 105 -4.62 -6.51 16.92
C GLY A 105 -4.55 -4.99 16.78
N ALA A 106 -3.74 -4.33 17.62
CA ALA A 106 -3.51 -2.89 17.51
C ALA A 106 -2.85 -2.51 16.18
N SER A 107 -1.85 -3.28 15.75
CA SER A 107 -1.17 -3.07 14.48
C SER A 107 -2.12 -3.26 13.29
N TYR A 108 -2.97 -4.29 13.34
CA TYR A 108 -3.99 -4.55 12.34
C TYR A 108 -5.00 -3.40 12.26
N ALA A 109 -5.54 -2.97 13.41
CA ALA A 109 -6.51 -1.88 13.48
C ALA A 109 -5.95 -0.55 12.97
N ALA A 110 -4.67 -0.25 13.25
CA ALA A 110 -4.01 0.95 12.76
C ALA A 110 -3.82 0.95 11.24
N ALA A 111 -3.51 -0.21 10.65
CA ALA A 111 -3.21 -0.37 9.23
C ALA A 111 -4.44 -0.61 8.34
N LEU A 112 -5.55 -1.10 8.91
CA LEU A 112 -6.74 -1.47 8.15
C LEU A 112 -7.36 -0.30 7.36
N PRO A 113 -7.52 0.92 7.92
CA PRO A 113 -8.09 2.03 7.16
C PRO A 113 -7.25 2.41 5.94
N GLY A 114 -5.92 2.43 6.08
CA GLY A 114 -5.01 2.73 4.97
C GLY A 114 -5.00 1.62 3.93
N ALA A 115 -5.05 0.36 4.37
CA ALA A 115 -5.19 -0.81 3.50
C ALA A 115 -6.45 -0.74 2.64
N LEU A 116 -7.60 -0.37 3.23
CA LEU A 116 -8.87 -0.26 2.50
C LEU A 116 -8.83 0.88 1.46
N VAL A 117 -8.31 2.05 1.84
CA VAL A 117 -8.15 3.19 0.91
C VAL A 117 -7.24 2.81 -0.26
N ALA A 118 -6.10 2.19 0.04
CA ALA A 118 -5.16 1.71 -0.97
C ALA A 118 -5.80 0.66 -1.90
N MET A 119 -6.52 -0.32 -1.34
CA MET A 119 -7.18 -1.37 -2.12
C MET A 119 -8.24 -0.80 -3.08
N VAL A 120 -9.02 0.17 -2.62
CA VAL A 120 -10.02 0.86 -3.45
C VAL A 120 -9.32 1.63 -4.59
N GLN A 121 -8.29 2.41 -4.28
CA GLN A 121 -7.55 3.18 -5.28
C GLN A 121 -6.92 2.27 -6.34
N VAL A 122 -6.25 1.19 -5.91
CA VAL A 122 -5.59 0.22 -6.78
C VAL A 122 -6.62 -0.48 -7.65
N GLY A 123 -7.73 -0.94 -7.07
CA GLY A 123 -8.82 -1.59 -7.79
C GLY A 123 -9.42 -0.70 -8.88
N PHE A 124 -9.67 0.58 -8.57
CA PHE A 124 -10.14 1.56 -9.56
C PHE A 124 -9.13 1.77 -10.69
N ARG A 125 -7.83 1.82 -10.37
CA ARG A 125 -6.77 2.02 -11.36
C ARG A 125 -6.62 0.82 -12.28
N LEU A 126 -6.59 -0.39 -11.73
CA LEU A 126 -6.55 -1.63 -12.52
C LEU A 126 -7.76 -1.74 -13.45
N LYS A 127 -8.97 -1.48 -12.93
CA LYS A 127 -10.20 -1.47 -13.75
C LYS A 127 -10.14 -0.50 -14.92
N ARG A 128 -9.49 0.66 -14.76
CA ARG A 128 -9.33 1.65 -15.84
C ARG A 128 -8.22 1.30 -16.83
N GLN A 129 -7.30 0.41 -16.47
CA GLN A 129 -6.18 -0.03 -17.31
C GLN A 129 -6.51 -1.26 -18.15
N LEU A 130 -7.48 -2.08 -17.74
CA LEU A 130 -7.94 -3.23 -18.53
C LEU A 130 -8.69 -2.76 -19.79
N PRO A 131 -8.42 -3.35 -20.97
CA PRO A 131 -9.26 -3.18 -22.14
C PRO A 131 -10.69 -3.61 -21.81
N ARG A 132 -11.69 -2.87 -22.31
CA ARG A 132 -13.09 -3.30 -22.24
C ARG A 132 -13.31 -4.54 -23.08
#